data_AF-W2CUR6-F1
#
_entry.id   AF-W2CUR6-F1
#
_cell.length_a   1.000
_cell.length_b   1.000
_cell.length_c   1.000
_cell.angle_alpha   90.00
_cell.angle_beta   90.00
_cell.angle_gamma   90.00
#
_symmetry.space_group_name_H-M   'P 1'
#
loop_
_entity.id
_entity.type
_entity.pdbx_description
1 polymer ?
#
loop_
_entity_poly.entity_id
_entity_poly.type
_entity_poly.pdbx_seq_one_letter_code
_entity_poly.pdbx_strand_id
1 'polypeptide(L)'
;FGLRAARAGNDRYAVNTRPAGVSWASQNMFAIGVVVIGFMCLHLCQFWHKMMFAELTGHHEVALAGQMVSPQDGAAFIRYYFSQPLVVLGYLIWYVALWFHLTHGFWSAIHTIGWNNQQWFNRWKCISTIVATLICVGFAL
;
A
#
# COMPACT_ATOMS: atom_id res chain seq x y z
N PHE A 1 -46.00 29.91 23.65
CA PHE A 1 -44.89 30.23 24.57
C PHE A 1 -44.89 29.19 25.68
N GLY A 2 -43.88 28.34 25.74
CA GLY A 2 -43.78 27.26 26.72
C GLY A 2 -42.48 26.49 26.53
N LEU A 3 -41.36 27.12 26.88
CA LEU A 3 -40.08 26.44 27.04
C LEU A 3 -40.18 25.44 28.20
N ARG A 4 -39.67 24.22 28.01
CA ARG A 4 -38.71 23.63 28.95
C ARG A 4 -37.99 22.40 28.40
N ALA A 5 -36.67 22.50 28.52
CA ALA A 5 -35.64 21.53 28.24
C ALA A 5 -35.80 20.20 28.98
N ALA A 6 -35.06 19.20 28.45
CA ALA A 6 -34.22 18.24 29.18
C ALA A 6 -34.54 16.78 28.90
N ARG A 7 -33.79 16.20 27.96
CA ARG A 7 -33.07 14.95 28.22
C ARG A 7 -31.85 14.86 27.31
N ALA A 8 -30.73 15.37 27.81
CA ALA A 8 -29.41 14.85 27.47
C ALA A 8 -29.37 13.39 27.96
N GLY A 9 -29.88 12.48 27.13
CA GLY A 9 -29.65 11.05 27.29
C GLY A 9 -28.20 10.79 26.94
N ASN A 10 -27.45 10.33 27.93
CA ASN A 10 -26.02 10.06 27.90
C ASN A 10 -25.64 8.84 27.02
N ASP A 11 -26.39 8.55 25.96
CA ASP A 11 -26.07 7.51 24.98
C ASP A 11 -25.10 8.09 23.94
N ARG A 12 -23.94 8.52 24.43
CA ARG A 12 -22.80 8.88 23.59
C ARG A 12 -22.33 7.62 22.88
N TYR A 13 -22.82 7.42 21.65
CA TYR A 13 -22.16 6.64 20.60
C TYR A 13 -21.66 5.25 21.02
N ALA A 14 -22.45 4.49 21.78
CA ALA A 14 -22.20 3.06 21.98
C ALA A 14 -22.80 2.22 20.84
N VAL A 15 -22.66 2.67 19.59
CA VAL A 15 -22.86 1.79 18.42
C VAL A 15 -21.47 1.32 18.00
N ASN A 16 -20.82 0.56 18.89
CA ASN A 16 -19.78 -0.39 18.51
C ASN A 16 -20.44 -1.73 18.15
N THR A 17 -21.61 -1.70 17.50
CA THR A 17 -22.10 -2.87 16.77
C THR A 17 -21.24 -2.97 15.51
N ARG A 18 -20.05 -3.55 15.66
CA ARG A 18 -19.24 -4.03 14.55
C ARG A 18 -20.17 -4.89 13.68
N PRO A 19 -20.51 -4.48 12.45
CA PRO A 19 -21.44 -5.25 11.63
C PRO A 19 -20.88 -6.66 11.46
N ALA A 20 -21.61 -7.68 11.89
CA ALA A 20 -21.23 -9.08 11.68
C ALA A 20 -21.23 -9.35 10.17
N GLY A 21 -20.07 -9.20 9.52
CA GLY A 21 -19.93 -9.33 8.07
C GLY A 21 -18.87 -8.45 7.42
N VAL A 22 -18.29 -7.45 8.13
CA VAL A 22 -17.15 -6.71 7.61
C VAL A 22 -15.88 -7.55 7.66
N SER A 23 -15.26 -7.79 6.51
CA SER A 23 -14.03 -8.58 6.40
C SER A 23 -12.89 -7.93 7.21
N TRP A 24 -12.11 -8.74 7.93
CA TRP A 24 -10.95 -8.28 8.74
C TRP A 24 -10.00 -7.39 7.93
N ALA A 25 -9.81 -7.82 6.70
CA ALA A 25 -9.36 -7.11 5.53
C ALA A 25 -9.72 -5.60 5.47
N SER A 26 -11.01 -5.27 5.51
CA SER A 26 -11.51 -3.90 5.45
C SER A 26 -11.29 -3.14 6.75
N GLN A 27 -11.24 -3.82 7.90
CA GLN A 27 -11.04 -3.19 9.20
C GLN A 27 -9.60 -2.71 9.40
N ASN A 28 -8.62 -3.41 8.80
CA ASN A 28 -7.20 -3.09 8.91
C ASN A 28 -6.67 -2.33 7.68
N MET A 29 -7.54 -1.87 6.76
CA MET A 29 -7.14 -1.18 5.53
C MET A 29 -6.24 0.05 5.77
N PHE A 30 -6.55 0.85 6.79
CA PHE A 30 -5.74 2.00 7.15
C PHE A 30 -4.36 1.59 7.68
N ALA A 31 -4.31 0.61 8.59
CA ALA A 31 -3.05 0.11 9.14
C ALA A 31 -2.15 -0.49 8.05
N ILE A 32 -2.72 -1.29 7.15
CA ILE A 32 -2.01 -1.86 6.00
C ILE A 32 -1.54 -0.75 5.06
N GLY A 33 -2.36 0.28 4.82
CA GLY A 33 -1.95 1.45 4.03
C GLY A 33 -0.73 2.18 4.62
N VAL A 34 -0.69 2.38 5.93
CA VAL A 34 0.48 2.98 6.61
C VAL A 34 1.73 2.11 6.45
N VAL A 35 1.60 0.79 6.60
CA VAL A 35 2.73 -0.15 6.39
C VAL A 35 3.22 -0.09 4.94
N VAL A 36 2.31 -0.06 3.96
CA VAL A 36 2.65 0.04 2.53
C VAL A 36 3.37 1.35 2.23
N ILE A 37 2.91 2.48 2.75
CA ILE A 37 3.56 3.79 2.57
C ILE A 37 4.96 3.79 3.21
N GLY A 38 5.09 3.28 4.44
CA GLY A 38 6.38 3.20 5.12
C GLY A 38 7.42 2.40 4.33
N PHE A 39 7.02 1.22 3.82
CA PHE A 39 7.88 0.43 2.96
C PHE A 39 8.11 1.05 1.57
N MET A 40 7.14 1.80 1.02
CA MET A 40 7.32 2.53 -0.24
C MET A 40 8.41 3.60 -0.10
N CYS A 41 8.42 4.34 1.02
CA CYS A 41 9.50 5.29 1.31
C CYS A 41 10.85 4.57 1.42
N LEU A 42 10.91 3.44 2.14
CA LEU A 42 12.12 2.64 2.25
C LEU A 42 12.60 2.16 0.86
N HIS A 43 11.69 1.66 0.04
CA HIS A 43 11.97 1.20 -1.33
C HIS A 43 12.53 2.32 -2.20
N LEU A 44 11.90 3.49 -2.19
CA LEU A 44 12.38 4.66 -2.93
C LEU A 44 13.73 5.15 -2.41
N CYS A 45 13.99 5.13 -1.10
CA CYS A 45 15.29 5.51 -0.56
C CYS A 45 16.41 4.50 -0.88
N GLN A 46 16.11 3.20 -0.91
CA GLN A 46 17.09 2.15 -1.20
C GLN A 46 17.49 2.11 -2.69
N PHE A 47 16.51 2.23 -3.58
CA PHE A 47 16.69 2.06 -5.01
C PHE A 47 16.65 3.40 -5.74
N TRP A 48 15.51 4.09 -5.71
CA TRP A 48 15.28 5.29 -6.52
C TRP A 48 16.23 6.44 -6.18
N HIS A 49 16.41 6.77 -4.89
CA HIS A 49 17.32 7.83 -4.46
C HIS A 49 18.78 7.49 -4.81
N LYS A 50 19.18 6.21 -4.71
CA LYS A 50 20.55 5.82 -5.05
C LYS A 50 20.81 5.86 -6.56
N MET A 51 19.83 5.55 -7.40
CA MET A 51 19.98 5.56 -8.86
C MET A 51 19.73 6.95 -9.47
N MET A 52 18.54 7.52 -9.25
CA MET A 52 18.11 8.78 -9.88
C MET A 52 18.85 10.01 -9.32
N PHE A 53 19.10 10.06 -8.01
CA PHE A 53 19.79 11.21 -7.41
C PHE A 53 21.28 11.23 -7.77
N ALA A 54 21.91 10.06 -7.92
CA ALA A 54 23.29 9.95 -8.39
C ALA A 54 23.43 10.46 -9.82
N GLU A 55 22.47 10.12 -10.69
CA GLU A 55 22.42 10.64 -12.06
C GLU A 55 22.16 12.16 -12.09
N LEU A 56 21.23 12.67 -11.28
CA LEU A 56 20.91 14.10 -11.17
C LEU A 56 22.07 14.94 -10.62
N THR A 57 22.92 14.37 -9.76
CA THR A 57 24.10 15.06 -9.18
C THR A 57 25.36 14.95 -10.03
N GLY A 58 25.28 14.30 -11.20
CA GLY A 58 26.42 14.11 -12.12
C GLY A 58 27.43 13.06 -11.64
N HIS A 59 27.07 12.25 -10.64
CA HIS A 59 27.89 11.13 -10.18
C HIS A 59 27.54 9.89 -11.01
N HIS A 60 28.45 9.50 -11.91
CA HIS A 60 28.31 8.31 -12.74
C HIS A 60 28.56 6.99 -11.99
N GLU A 61 28.82 7.06 -10.69
CA GLU A 61 29.13 5.92 -9.83
C GLU A 61 28.48 6.08 -8.46
N VAL A 62 27.93 4.99 -7.95
CA VAL A 62 27.37 4.88 -6.60
C VAL A 62 28.17 3.85 -5.84
N ALA A 63 28.65 4.22 -4.65
CA ALA A 63 29.32 3.28 -3.76
C ALA A 63 28.30 2.25 -3.23
N LEU A 64 28.47 0.99 -3.64
CA LEU A 64 27.69 -0.16 -3.19
C LEU A 64 28.64 -1.23 -2.66
N ALA A 65 28.53 -1.58 -1.38
CA ALA A 65 29.38 -2.58 -0.72
C ALA A 65 30.91 -2.31 -0.83
N GLY A 66 31.32 -1.05 -0.96
CA GLY A 66 32.74 -0.68 -1.16
C GLY A 66 33.22 -0.77 -2.61
N GLN A 67 32.34 -1.07 -3.56
CA GLN A 67 32.63 -0.99 -5.00
C GLN A 67 31.85 0.15 -5.65
N MET A 68 32.45 0.77 -6.66
CA MET A 68 31.78 1.78 -7.47
C MET A 68 30.98 1.07 -8.56
N VAL A 69 29.66 1.26 -8.54
CA VAL A 69 28.75 0.65 -9.50
C VAL A 69 28.00 1.76 -10.22
N SER A 70 27.79 1.59 -11.53
CA SER A 70 26.98 2.52 -12.31
C SER A 70 25.57 2.64 -11.69
N PRO A 71 25.04 3.87 -11.52
CA PRO A 71 23.66 4.09 -11.09
C PRO A 71 22.62 3.45 -12.02
N GLN A 72 22.98 3.17 -13.28
CA GLN A 72 22.09 2.52 -14.24
C GLN A 72 22.02 1.00 -14.06
N ASP A 73 22.96 0.40 -13.32
CA ASP A 73 23.00 -1.05 -13.08
C ASP A 73 22.10 -1.46 -11.91
N GLY A 74 20.78 -1.40 -12.15
CA GLY A 74 19.78 -1.84 -11.16
C GLY A 74 19.95 -3.30 -10.73
N ALA A 75 20.53 -4.16 -11.57
CA ALA A 75 20.74 -5.57 -11.24
C ALA A 75 21.77 -5.75 -10.11
N ALA A 76 22.80 -4.91 -10.06
CA ALA A 76 23.75 -4.90 -8.95
C ALA A 76 23.11 -4.49 -7.62
N PHE A 77 22.24 -3.48 -7.62
CA PHE A 77 21.48 -3.07 -6.43
C PHE A 77 20.55 -4.17 -5.93
N ILE A 78 19.83 -4.82 -6.84
CA ILE A 78 18.97 -5.96 -6.51
C ILE A 78 19.80 -7.08 -5.88
N ARG A 79 20.90 -7.50 -6.52
CA ARG A 79 21.76 -8.58 -5.98
C ARG A 79 22.28 -8.26 -4.58
N TYR A 80 22.68 -7.02 -4.32
CA TYR A 80 23.18 -6.60 -3.02
C TYR A 80 22.10 -6.66 -1.94
N TYR A 81 20.97 -5.97 -2.13
CA TYR A 81 19.92 -5.91 -1.10
C TYR A 81 19.20 -7.25 -0.92
N PHE A 82 19.00 -8.02 -2.00
CA PHE A 82 18.36 -9.33 -1.93
C PHE A 82 19.30 -10.45 -1.48
N SER A 83 20.61 -10.19 -1.32
CA SER A 83 21.52 -11.13 -0.64
C SER A 83 21.22 -11.28 0.84
N GLN A 84 20.56 -10.28 1.46
CA GLN A 84 20.20 -10.29 2.86
C GLN A 84 18.81 -10.92 3.04
N PRO A 85 18.69 -12.10 3.66
CA PRO A 85 17.42 -12.83 3.74
C PRO A 85 16.34 -12.07 4.51
N LEU A 86 16.73 -11.22 5.47
CA LEU A 86 15.79 -10.36 6.20
C LEU A 86 15.15 -9.30 5.30
N VAL A 87 15.92 -8.73 4.37
CA VAL A 87 15.41 -7.75 3.40
C VAL A 87 14.42 -8.44 2.47
N VAL A 88 14.77 -9.62 1.95
CA VAL A 88 13.89 -10.42 1.08
C VAL A 88 12.58 -10.75 1.79
N LEU A 89 12.64 -11.24 3.03
CA LEU A 89 11.43 -11.57 3.79
C LEU A 89 10.55 -10.34 4.03
N GLY A 90 11.15 -9.19 4.36
CA GLY A 90 10.44 -7.93 4.51
C GLY A 90 9.73 -7.50 3.23
N TYR A 91 10.41 -7.60 2.08
CA TYR A 91 9.83 -7.29 0.77
C TYR A 91 8.71 -8.25 0.38
N LEU A 92 8.81 -9.55 0.70
CA LEU A 92 7.73 -10.51 0.46
C LEU A 92 6.47 -10.20 1.28
N ILE A 93 6.63 -9.90 2.57
CA ILE A 93 5.52 -9.51 3.44
C ILE A 93 4.88 -8.22 2.91
N TRP A 94 5.71 -7.24 2.51
CA TRP A 94 5.23 -6.02 1.90
C TRP A 94 4.47 -6.27 0.60
N TYR A 95 4.93 -7.22 -0.23
CA TYR A 95 4.26 -7.59 -1.47
C TYR A 95 2.84 -8.10 -1.25
N VAL A 96 2.67 -8.96 -0.25
CA VAL A 96 1.34 -9.46 0.17
C VAL A 96 0.48 -8.32 0.71
N ALA A 97 1.05 -7.44 1.54
CA ALA A 97 0.35 -6.28 2.08
C ALA A 97 -0.10 -5.31 0.97
N LEU A 98 0.74 -5.07 -0.04
CA LEU A 98 0.45 -4.23 -1.19
C LEU A 98 -0.62 -4.84 -2.09
N TRP A 99 -0.53 -6.14 -2.40
CA TRP A 99 -1.56 -6.85 -3.16
C TRP A 99 -2.93 -6.75 -2.48
N PHE A 100 -2.95 -6.98 -1.17
CA PHE A 100 -4.13 -6.87 -0.35
C PHE A 100 -4.68 -5.42 -0.32
N HIS A 101 -3.80 -4.42 -0.17
CA HIS A 101 -4.17 -3.00 -0.21
C HIS A 101 -4.75 -2.58 -1.55
N LEU A 102 -4.15 -2.97 -2.68
CA LEU A 102 -4.67 -2.64 -4.01
C LEU A 102 -6.00 -3.32 -4.29
N THR A 103 -6.12 -4.62 -3.95
CA THR A 103 -7.36 -5.39 -4.17
C THR A 103 -8.54 -4.77 -3.42
N HIS A 104 -8.33 -4.16 -2.27
CA HIS A 104 -9.39 -3.51 -1.49
C HIS A 104 -9.54 -2.02 -1.80
N GLY A 105 -8.43 -1.30 -1.93
CA GLY A 105 -8.40 0.14 -2.16
C GLY A 105 -8.97 0.54 -3.51
N PHE A 106 -8.77 -0.26 -4.56
CA PHE A 106 -9.23 0.10 -5.90
C PHE A 106 -10.76 0.08 -6.01
N TRP A 107 -11.46 -0.99 -5.61
CA TRP A 107 -12.93 -0.95 -5.60
C TRP A 107 -13.47 0.07 -4.59
N SER A 108 -12.80 0.27 -3.46
CA SER A 108 -13.19 1.27 -2.45
C SER A 108 -13.12 2.70 -3.02
N ALA A 109 -12.06 3.04 -3.76
CA ALA A 109 -11.91 4.36 -4.39
C ALA A 109 -12.98 4.60 -5.46
N ILE A 110 -13.29 3.60 -6.29
CA ILE A 110 -14.37 3.69 -7.29
C ILE A 110 -15.74 3.89 -6.63
N HIS A 111 -15.96 3.22 -5.48
CA HIS A 111 -17.16 3.44 -4.68
C HIS A 111 -17.22 4.87 -4.11
N THR A 112 -16.12 5.43 -3.60
CA THR A 112 -16.05 6.80 -3.07
C THR A 112 -16.28 7.86 -4.15
N ILE A 113 -15.84 7.63 -5.38
CA ILE A 113 -16.06 8.54 -6.52
C ILE A 113 -17.54 8.52 -6.97
N GLY A 114 -18.35 7.58 -6.46
CA GLY A 114 -19.79 7.50 -6.77
C GLY A 114 -20.11 6.66 -8.00
N TRP A 115 -19.11 6.05 -8.64
CA TRP A 115 -19.32 5.10 -9.75
C TRP A 115 -19.70 3.72 -9.19
N ASN A 116 -20.82 3.65 -8.49
CA ASN A 116 -21.34 2.41 -7.93
C ASN A 116 -22.85 2.28 -8.14
N ASN A 117 -23.24 1.62 -9.24
CA ASN A 117 -24.55 1.00 -9.29
C ASN A 117 -24.49 -0.32 -8.48
N GLN A 118 -25.49 -0.62 -7.64
CA GLN A 118 -25.55 -1.85 -6.82
C GLN A 118 -25.32 -3.14 -7.63
N GLN A 119 -25.66 -3.13 -8.92
CA GLN A 119 -25.40 -4.24 -9.86
C GLN A 119 -23.91 -4.39 -10.26
N TRP A 120 -23.14 -3.31 -10.28
CA TRP A 120 -21.75 -3.28 -10.76
C TRP A 120 -20.72 -3.46 -9.64
N PHE A 121 -21.12 -3.36 -8.38
CA PHE A 121 -20.23 -3.48 -7.24
C PHE A 121 -19.43 -4.81 -7.23
N ASN A 122 -20.10 -5.92 -7.54
CA ASN A 122 -19.44 -7.24 -7.60
C ASN A 122 -18.45 -7.36 -8.78
N ARG A 123 -18.69 -6.64 -9.88
CA ARG A 123 -17.76 -6.60 -11.03
C ARG A 123 -16.52 -5.80 -10.68
N TRP A 124 -16.67 -4.66 -10.02
CA TRP A 124 -15.54 -3.85 -9.57
C TRP A 124 -14.63 -4.59 -8.58
N LYS A 125 -15.18 -5.43 -7.71
CA LYS A 125 -14.36 -6.32 -6.85
C LYS A 125 -13.51 -7.30 -7.65
N CYS A 126 -14.10 -7.92 -8.67
CA CYS A 126 -13.37 -8.84 -9.55
C CYS A 126 -12.27 -8.10 -10.34
N ILE A 127 -12.60 -6.97 -10.95
CA ILE A 127 -11.64 -6.12 -11.68
C ILE A 127 -10.51 -5.66 -10.75
N SER A 128 -10.84 -5.24 -9.54
CA SER A 128 -9.86 -4.83 -8.52
C SER A 128 -8.86 -5.95 -8.22
N THR A 129 -9.33 -7.19 -8.10
CA THR A 129 -8.47 -8.37 -7.87
C THR A 129 -7.57 -8.64 -9.08
N ILE A 130 -8.10 -8.54 -10.30
CA ILE A 130 -7.32 -8.74 -11.53
C ILE A 130 -6.24 -7.65 -11.65
N VAL A 131 -6.60 -6.38 -11.49
CA VAL A 131 -5.67 -5.25 -11.59
C VAL A 131 -4.56 -5.36 -10.54
N ALA A 132 -4.91 -5.63 -9.28
CA ALA A 132 -3.93 -5.83 -8.23
C ALA A 132 -2.98 -6.99 -8.53
N THR A 133 -3.50 -8.10 -9.05
CA THR A 133 -2.71 -9.28 -9.39
C THR A 133 -1.80 -9.02 -10.59
N LEU A 134 -2.26 -8.32 -11.63
CA LEU A 134 -1.43 -7.96 -12.78
C LEU A 134 -0.28 -7.03 -12.40
N ILE A 135 -0.54 -6.03 -11.56
CA ILE A 135 0.52 -5.13 -11.04
C ILE A 135 1.53 -5.95 -10.22
N CYS A 136 1.05 -6.79 -9.29
CA CYS A 136 1.94 -7.61 -8.47
C CYS A 136 2.67 -8.70 -9.28
N VAL A 137 2.09 -9.25 -10.35
CA VAL A 137 2.83 -10.21 -11.18
C VAL A 137 3.85 -9.47 -12.05
N GLY A 138 3.48 -8.32 -12.61
CA GLY A 138 4.35 -7.51 -13.46
C GLY A 138 5.58 -6.95 -12.74
N PHE A 139 5.49 -6.64 -11.44
CA PHE A 139 6.64 -6.21 -10.62
C PHE A 139 7.45 -7.38 -10.03
N ALA A 140 6.93 -8.61 -10.06
CA ALA A 140 7.60 -9.79 -9.53
C ALA A 140 8.44 -10.53 -10.58
N LEU A 141 8.14 -10.31 -11.86
CA LEU A 141 8.87 -10.83 -13.03
C LEU A 141 10.00 -9.87 -13.44
#